data_AF-A0AAU9VBQ3-F1
#
_entry.id   AF-A0AAU9VBQ3-F1
#
_cell.length_a   1.000
_cell.length_b   1.000
_cell.length_c   1.000
_cell.angle_alpha   90.00
_cell.angle_beta   90.00
_cell.angle_gamma   90.00
#
_symmetry.space_group_name_H-M   'P 1'
#
loop_
_entity.id
_entity.type
_entity.pdbx_description
1 polymer ?
#
loop_
_entity_poly.entity_id
_entity_poly.type
_entity_poly.pdbx_seq_one_letter_code
_entity_poly.pdbx_strand_id
1 'polypeptide(L)'
;MPKRARSQLSKHSSQARAARIRRTEESSPERSQRLAEQNQRKSQLRERESSVERLQRLRAQAESQQLSINRVRNRISANSNRLAFRYDPQVDYAQQASVQIGVMNKICSNCSAKKWTDEPNGMCCASGKVCLPNLQEPPQPIKNLLTNNHPLSGHFLTYIHHFYT
;
A
#
# COMPACT_ATOMS: atom_id res chain seq x y z
N MET A 1 -7.50 -35.37 -16.65
CA MET A 1 -6.89 -35.26 -15.30
C MET A 1 -7.49 -36.34 -14.41
N PRO A 2 -6.72 -37.33 -13.92
CA PRO A 2 -7.29 -38.37 -13.06
C PRO A 2 -7.64 -37.78 -11.68
N LYS A 3 -8.91 -37.94 -11.28
CA LYS A 3 -9.41 -37.52 -9.96
C LYS A 3 -8.76 -38.38 -8.89
N ARG A 4 -7.89 -37.81 -8.05
CA ARG A 4 -7.30 -38.53 -6.90
C ARG A 4 -8.42 -38.98 -5.96
N ALA A 5 -8.41 -40.27 -5.59
CA ALA A 5 -9.42 -40.88 -4.73
C ALA A 5 -9.45 -40.22 -3.34
N ARG A 6 -10.65 -39.83 -2.87
CA ARG A 6 -10.93 -39.14 -1.59
C ARG A 6 -10.25 -39.76 -0.36
N SER A 7 -10.00 -41.08 -0.37
CA SER A 7 -9.33 -41.81 0.72
C SER A 7 -7.86 -41.40 0.92
N GLN A 8 -7.17 -40.96 -0.14
CA GLN A 8 -5.76 -40.55 -0.08
C GLN A 8 -5.59 -39.16 0.56
N LEU A 9 -6.55 -38.24 0.35
CA LEU A 9 -6.53 -36.91 0.95
C LEU A 9 -6.71 -36.95 2.47
N SER A 10 -7.56 -37.84 2.98
CA SER A 10 -7.80 -38.04 4.42
C SER A 10 -6.59 -38.62 5.15
N LYS A 11 -5.88 -39.59 4.55
CA LYS A 11 -4.67 -40.16 5.14
C LYS A 11 -3.50 -39.17 5.19
N HIS A 12 -3.38 -38.33 4.16
CA HIS A 12 -2.33 -37.31 4.11
C HIS A 12 -2.53 -36.21 5.17
N SER A 13 -3.78 -35.88 5.50
CA SER A 13 -4.10 -34.88 6.53
C SER A 13 -3.88 -35.41 7.95
N SER A 14 -4.17 -36.69 8.22
CA SER A 14 -3.91 -37.31 9.53
C SER A 14 -2.41 -37.47 9.81
N GLN A 15 -1.63 -37.90 8.82
CA GLN A 15 -0.17 -37.98 8.92
C GLN A 15 0.47 -36.59 9.13
N ALA A 16 0.00 -35.56 8.42
CA ALA A 16 0.47 -34.19 8.61
C ALA A 16 0.18 -33.66 10.01
N ARG A 17 -0.99 -34.00 10.59
CA ARG A 17 -1.37 -33.63 11.95
C ARG A 17 -0.50 -34.34 12.99
N ALA A 18 -0.30 -35.66 12.87
CA ALA A 18 0.57 -36.43 13.75
C ALA A 18 2.04 -35.96 13.71
N ALA A 19 2.53 -35.55 12.53
CA ALA A 19 3.86 -34.96 12.39
C ALA A 19 3.97 -33.55 12.99
N ARG A 20 2.87 -32.79 13.08
CA ARG A 20 2.85 -31.50 13.79
C ARG A 20 2.95 -31.70 15.31
N ILE A 21 2.17 -32.64 15.85
CA ILE A 21 2.14 -32.95 17.29
C ILE A 21 3.53 -33.42 17.77
N ARG A 22 4.14 -34.38 17.05
CA ARG A 22 5.50 -34.82 17.37
C ARG A 22 6.52 -33.69 17.36
N ARG A 23 6.40 -32.74 16.42
CA ARG A 23 7.30 -31.56 16.33
C ARG A 23 7.08 -30.52 17.42
N THR A 24 5.90 -30.47 18.05
CA THR A 24 5.65 -29.57 19.19
C THR A 24 6.17 -30.13 20.50
N GLU A 25 6.30 -31.45 20.59
CA GLU A 25 6.80 -32.18 21.77
C GLU A 25 8.30 -32.48 21.70
N GLU A 26 8.96 -32.17 20.58
CA GLU A 26 10.41 -32.37 20.39
C GLU A 26 11.24 -31.56 21.39
N SER A 27 12.24 -32.21 21.98
CA SER A 27 13.24 -31.54 22.81
C SER A 27 14.19 -30.70 21.95
N SER A 28 14.86 -29.71 22.57
CA SER A 28 15.85 -28.85 21.88
C SER A 28 16.94 -29.63 21.11
N PRO A 29 17.58 -30.68 21.67
CA PRO A 29 18.58 -31.46 20.92
C PRO A 29 17.98 -32.25 19.75
N GLU A 30 16.82 -32.89 19.93
CA GLU A 30 16.12 -33.62 18.85
C GLU A 30 15.74 -32.70 17.69
N ARG A 31 15.23 -31.50 18.01
CA ARG A 31 14.91 -30.47 17.03
C ARG A 31 16.15 -30.06 16.24
N SER A 32 17.28 -29.89 16.92
CA SER A 32 18.55 -29.48 16.31
C SER A 32 19.08 -30.57 15.38
N GLN A 33 19.08 -31.83 15.82
CA GLN A 33 19.47 -32.97 14.99
C GLN A 33 18.58 -33.10 13.74
N ARG A 34 17.25 -33.03 13.90
CA ARG A 34 16.31 -33.10 12.76
C ARG A 34 16.54 -31.98 11.75
N LEU A 35 16.84 -30.76 12.21
CA LEU A 35 17.17 -29.63 11.32
C LEU A 35 18.50 -29.84 10.59
N ALA A 36 19.52 -30.36 11.29
CA ALA A 36 20.80 -30.69 10.69
C ALA A 36 20.66 -31.75 9.59
N GLU A 37 19.96 -32.85 9.87
CA GLU A 37 19.67 -33.90 8.88
C GLU A 37 18.87 -33.36 7.69
N GLN A 38 17.88 -32.50 7.94
CA GLN A 38 17.11 -31.87 6.87
C GLN A 38 17.99 -30.98 5.98
N ASN A 39 18.91 -30.21 6.57
CA ASN A 39 19.84 -29.37 5.83
C ASN A 39 20.82 -30.20 5.00
N GLN A 40 21.36 -31.29 5.56
CA GLN A 40 22.26 -32.19 4.86
C GLN A 40 21.56 -32.84 3.66
N ARG A 41 20.35 -33.37 3.84
CA ARG A 41 19.55 -33.93 2.73
C ARG A 41 19.28 -32.90 1.64
N LYS A 42 18.94 -31.66 2.01
CA LYS A 42 18.75 -30.56 1.04
C LYS A 42 20.05 -30.22 0.30
N SER A 43 21.21 -30.26 0.96
CA SER A 43 22.51 -30.03 0.32
C SER A 43 22.80 -31.09 -0.73
N GLN A 44 22.64 -32.37 -0.38
CA GLN A 44 22.84 -33.49 -1.29
C GLN A 44 21.92 -33.43 -2.52
N LEU A 45 20.65 -32.99 -2.34
CA LEU A 45 19.73 -32.77 -3.46
C LEU A 45 20.19 -31.62 -4.37
N ARG A 46 20.76 -30.55 -3.81
CA ARG A 46 21.29 -29.41 -4.60
C ARG A 46 22.57 -29.76 -5.35
N GLU A 47 23.39 -30.66 -4.83
CA GLU A 47 24.61 -31.13 -5.50
C GLU A 47 24.29 -31.97 -6.75
N ARG A 48 23.17 -32.69 -6.74
CA ARG A 48 22.70 -33.53 -7.86
C ARG A 48 21.79 -32.78 -8.83
N GLU A 49 21.51 -31.50 -8.56
CA GLU A 49 20.58 -30.67 -9.32
C GLU A 49 21.16 -30.34 -10.71
N SER A 50 20.37 -30.56 -11.77
CA SER A 50 20.74 -30.12 -13.11
C SER A 50 20.69 -28.58 -13.23
N SER A 51 21.30 -28.02 -14.29
CA SER A 51 21.29 -26.58 -14.54
C SER A 51 19.86 -26.02 -14.69
N VAL A 52 18.96 -26.78 -15.33
CA VAL A 52 17.56 -26.40 -15.55
C VAL A 52 16.76 -26.40 -14.24
N GLU A 53 16.92 -27.43 -13.42
CA GLU A 53 16.26 -27.52 -12.09
C GLU A 53 16.75 -26.40 -11.17
N ARG A 54 18.05 -26.11 -11.20
CA ARG A 54 18.65 -24.98 -10.46
C ARG A 54 18.02 -23.65 -10.84
N LEU A 55 17.85 -23.40 -12.14
CA LEU A 55 17.21 -22.19 -12.65
C LEU A 55 15.75 -22.08 -12.19
N GLN A 56 14.98 -23.17 -12.25
CA GLN A 56 13.59 -23.19 -11.78
C GLN A 56 13.50 -22.91 -10.28
N ARG A 57 14.36 -23.53 -9.46
CA ARG A 57 14.40 -23.29 -8.00
C ARG A 57 14.73 -21.84 -7.67
N LEU A 58 15.70 -21.24 -8.36
CA LEU A 58 16.07 -19.84 -8.15
C LEU A 58 14.93 -18.88 -8.53
N ARG A 59 14.21 -19.14 -9.63
CA ARG A 59 13.01 -18.36 -9.99
C ARG A 59 11.92 -18.49 -8.93
N ALA A 60 11.58 -19.71 -8.52
CA ALA A 60 10.55 -19.93 -7.50
C ALA A 60 10.92 -19.27 -6.15
N GLN A 61 12.22 -19.26 -5.80
CA GLN A 61 12.72 -18.56 -4.62
C GLN A 61 12.57 -17.05 -4.75
N ALA A 62 12.93 -16.47 -5.91
CA ALA A 62 12.77 -15.05 -6.20
C ALA A 62 11.29 -14.62 -6.17
N GLU A 63 10.41 -15.38 -6.80
CA GLU A 63 8.95 -15.15 -6.77
C GLU A 63 8.39 -15.21 -5.35
N SER A 64 8.79 -16.22 -4.57
CA SER A 64 8.35 -16.36 -3.18
C SER A 64 8.83 -15.19 -2.30
N GLN A 65 10.06 -14.72 -2.53
CA GLN A 65 10.63 -13.56 -1.84
C GLN A 65 9.90 -12.26 -2.24
N GLN A 66 9.54 -12.11 -3.51
CA GLN A 66 8.80 -10.95 -3.97
C GLN A 66 7.37 -10.93 -3.41
N LEU A 67 6.70 -12.08 -3.35
CA LEU A 67 5.39 -12.22 -2.71
C LEU A 67 5.43 -11.93 -1.21
N SER A 68 6.49 -12.33 -0.50
CA SER A 68 6.63 -12.04 0.93
C SER A 68 6.87 -10.55 1.18
N ILE A 69 7.71 -9.91 0.38
CA ILE A 69 7.94 -8.46 0.42
C ILE A 69 6.64 -7.71 0.13
N ASN A 70 5.89 -8.11 -0.90
CA ASN A 70 4.60 -7.49 -1.23
C ASN A 70 3.57 -7.68 -0.11
N ARG A 71 3.55 -8.84 0.55
CA ARG A 71 2.70 -9.06 1.74
C ARG A 71 3.09 -8.14 2.89
N VAL A 72 4.39 -7.94 3.15
CA VAL A 72 4.86 -7.02 4.20
C VAL A 72 4.52 -5.57 3.84
N ARG A 73 4.71 -5.15 2.60
CA ARG A 73 4.31 -3.81 2.11
C ARG A 73 2.81 -3.58 2.22
N ASN A 74 2.00 -4.59 1.88
CA ASN A 74 0.54 -4.52 1.96
C ASN A 74 -0.02 -4.76 3.38
N ARG A 75 0.80 -4.90 4.43
CA ARG A 75 0.33 -5.03 5.83
C ARG A 75 -0.35 -3.79 6.40
N ILE A 76 -0.30 -2.66 5.71
CA ILE A 76 -0.98 -1.42 6.12
C ILE A 76 -2.52 -1.61 6.21
N SER A 77 -3.07 -2.71 5.66
CA SER A 77 -4.51 -2.93 5.57
C SER A 77 -5.21 -3.53 6.81
N ALA A 78 -4.54 -3.78 7.93
CA ALA A 78 -5.22 -4.38 9.11
C ALA A 78 -5.63 -3.36 10.20
N ASN A 79 -5.08 -2.15 10.20
CA ASN A 79 -5.45 -1.12 11.18
C ASN A 79 -5.15 0.28 10.62
N SER A 80 -5.98 0.72 9.68
CA SER A 80 -5.84 2.00 8.96
C SER A 80 -6.15 3.25 9.80
N ASN A 81 -6.51 3.06 11.08
CA ASN A 81 -6.77 4.16 11.99
C ASN A 81 -5.51 5.01 12.17
N ARG A 82 -5.62 6.31 11.82
CA ARG A 82 -4.57 7.33 11.98
C ARG A 82 -3.32 7.20 11.10
N LEU A 83 -3.36 6.44 10.00
CA LEU A 83 -2.24 6.43 9.04
C LEU A 83 -1.92 7.83 8.48
N ALA A 84 -2.93 8.70 8.38
CA ALA A 84 -2.74 10.11 8.02
C ALA A 84 -1.73 10.85 8.92
N PHE A 85 -1.55 10.42 10.18
CA PHE A 85 -0.62 11.03 11.13
C PHE A 85 0.77 10.37 11.15
N ARG A 86 0.99 9.33 10.33
CA ARG A 86 2.27 8.60 10.23
C ARG A 86 2.64 8.44 8.77
N TYR A 87 3.17 9.52 8.20
CA TYR A 87 3.70 9.51 6.85
C TYR A 87 4.96 8.63 6.77
N ASP A 88 4.98 7.69 5.83
CA ASP A 88 6.13 6.87 5.48
C ASP A 88 6.48 7.10 3.99
N PRO A 89 7.62 7.77 3.68
CA PRO A 89 8.02 8.04 2.31
C PRO A 89 8.26 6.79 1.45
N GLN A 90 8.44 5.61 2.06
CA GLN A 90 8.65 4.34 1.35
C GLN A 90 7.34 3.71 0.86
N VAL A 91 6.21 4.28 1.25
CA VAL A 91 4.88 3.81 0.89
C VAL A 91 4.38 4.56 -0.33
N ASP A 92 4.08 3.84 -1.40
CA ASP A 92 3.39 4.39 -2.56
C ASP A 92 1.88 4.51 -2.25
N TYR A 93 1.51 5.62 -1.62
CA TYR A 93 0.11 5.91 -1.27
C TYR A 93 -0.80 6.09 -2.49
N ALA A 94 -0.25 6.48 -3.66
CA ALA A 94 -1.05 6.69 -4.87
C ALA A 94 -1.63 5.38 -5.41
N GLN A 95 -0.97 4.25 -5.18
CA GLN A 95 -1.42 2.92 -5.58
C GLN A 95 -2.39 2.28 -4.57
N GLN A 96 -2.69 2.94 -3.46
CA GLN A 96 -3.59 2.40 -2.44
C GLN A 96 -5.03 2.76 -2.75
N ALA A 97 -5.87 1.75 -3.02
CA ALA A 97 -7.30 1.92 -3.25
C ALA A 97 -8.01 2.65 -2.09
N SER A 98 -7.54 2.46 -0.85
CA SER A 98 -8.08 3.13 0.35
C SER A 98 -7.76 4.63 0.44
N VAL A 99 -6.86 5.14 -0.39
CA VAL A 99 -6.43 6.56 -0.43
C VAL A 99 -7.00 7.27 -1.67
N GLN A 100 -7.83 6.59 -2.48
CA GLN A 100 -8.49 7.22 -3.62
C GLN A 100 -9.64 8.13 -3.16
N ILE A 101 -9.37 9.42 -3.00
CA ILE A 101 -10.33 10.46 -2.58
C ILE A 101 -11.34 10.80 -3.71
N GLY A 102 -11.00 10.47 -4.97
CA GLY A 102 -11.83 10.74 -6.14
C GLY A 102 -11.66 12.15 -6.71
N VAL A 103 -12.54 12.53 -7.65
CA VAL A 103 -12.52 13.85 -8.31
C VAL A 103 -13.30 14.89 -7.50
N MET A 104 -12.80 16.13 -7.48
CA MET A 104 -13.46 17.28 -6.83
C MET A 104 -14.35 18.03 -7.83
N ASN A 105 -15.46 17.42 -8.23
CA ASN A 105 -16.35 17.97 -9.27
C ASN A 105 -17.79 18.23 -8.80
N LYS A 106 -18.15 17.84 -7.57
CA LYS A 106 -19.47 18.15 -7.02
C LYS A 106 -19.45 19.57 -6.47
N ILE A 107 -20.56 20.30 -6.61
CA ILE A 107 -20.70 21.65 -6.05
C ILE A 107 -21.70 21.57 -4.89
N CYS A 108 -21.36 22.20 -3.77
CA CYS A 108 -22.27 22.33 -2.63
C CYS A 108 -23.40 23.31 -2.98
N SER A 109 -24.66 22.90 -2.76
CA SER A 109 -25.82 23.76 -2.97
C SER A 109 -25.87 24.99 -2.05
N ASN A 110 -25.25 24.90 -0.87
CA ASN A 110 -25.41 25.92 0.17
C ASN A 110 -24.32 27.00 0.11
N CYS A 111 -23.08 26.63 -0.24
CA CYS A 111 -21.94 27.55 -0.28
C CYS A 111 -21.22 27.61 -1.62
N SER A 112 -21.69 26.87 -2.64
CA SER A 112 -21.05 26.77 -3.97
C SER A 112 -19.59 26.27 -3.96
N ALA A 113 -19.09 25.76 -2.83
CA ALA A 113 -17.77 25.15 -2.76
C ALA A 113 -17.72 23.85 -3.57
N LYS A 114 -16.59 23.59 -4.24
CA LYS A 114 -16.31 22.29 -4.86
C LYS A 114 -16.02 21.25 -3.75
N LYS A 115 -16.58 20.06 -3.90
CA LYS A 115 -16.48 18.94 -2.96
C LYS A 115 -16.09 17.65 -3.68
N TRP A 116 -15.47 16.72 -2.94
CA TRP A 116 -15.19 15.38 -3.48
C TRP A 116 -16.45 14.53 -3.56
N THR A 117 -16.38 13.46 -4.34
CA THR A 117 -17.51 12.54 -4.56
C THR A 117 -18.02 11.93 -3.26
N ASP A 118 -17.09 11.55 -2.39
CA ASP A 118 -17.34 10.80 -1.15
C ASP A 118 -17.15 11.67 0.11
N GLU A 119 -17.10 12.99 -0.05
CA GLU A 119 -17.02 13.93 1.07
C GLU A 119 -18.36 13.96 1.84
N PRO A 120 -18.34 13.82 3.17
CA PRO A 120 -19.53 13.94 4.00
C PRO A 120 -20.25 15.29 3.83
N ASN A 121 -21.58 15.26 3.87
CA ASN A 121 -22.38 16.48 3.80
C ASN A 121 -22.01 17.44 4.94
N GLY A 122 -21.85 18.71 4.60
CA GLY A 122 -21.56 19.76 5.57
C GLY A 122 -20.09 19.95 5.91
N MET A 123 -19.15 19.15 5.39
CA MET A 123 -17.70 19.40 5.59
C MET A 123 -17.26 20.78 5.07
N CYS A 124 -17.87 21.27 3.99
CA CYS A 124 -17.55 22.58 3.40
C CYS A 124 -18.21 23.80 4.09
N CYS A 125 -19.36 23.65 4.76
CA CYS A 125 -20.15 24.79 5.26
C CYS A 125 -20.99 24.51 6.51
N ALA A 126 -20.74 23.40 7.21
CA ALA A 126 -21.58 22.90 8.30
C ALA A 126 -23.08 22.87 7.91
N SER A 127 -23.35 22.39 6.69
CA SER A 127 -24.69 22.35 6.08
C SER A 127 -25.32 23.73 5.87
N GLY A 128 -24.53 24.72 5.47
CA GLY A 128 -24.96 26.08 5.15
C GLY A 128 -24.93 27.05 6.33
N LYS A 129 -24.45 26.62 7.50
CA LYS A 129 -24.28 27.48 8.69
C LYS A 129 -23.09 28.42 8.57
N VAL A 130 -22.07 28.01 7.82
CA VAL A 130 -20.85 28.80 7.57
C VAL A 130 -20.72 29.00 6.07
N CYS A 131 -21.13 30.17 5.60
CA CYS A 131 -20.95 30.59 4.21
C CYS A 131 -20.06 31.82 4.22
N LEU A 132 -18.89 31.72 3.59
CA LEU A 132 -17.99 32.85 3.44
C LEU A 132 -18.57 33.84 2.41
N PRO A 133 -18.43 35.15 2.61
CA PRO A 133 -18.73 36.12 1.57
C PRO A 133 -17.86 35.85 0.34
N ASN A 134 -18.39 36.16 -0.84
CA ASN A 134 -17.64 35.97 -2.06
C ASN A 134 -16.39 36.88 -2.04
N LEU A 135 -15.25 36.32 -2.44
CA LEU A 135 -14.01 37.08 -2.54
C LEU A 135 -14.19 38.16 -3.60
N GLN A 136 -14.00 39.42 -3.20
CA GLN A 136 -13.98 40.51 -4.17
C GLN A 136 -12.79 40.34 -5.11
N GLU A 137 -12.97 40.73 -6.37
CA GLU A 137 -11.86 40.72 -7.30
C GLU A 137 -10.73 41.61 -6.78
N PRO A 138 -9.46 41.17 -6.88
CA PRO A 138 -8.35 41.99 -6.47
C PRO A 138 -8.30 43.28 -7.30
N PRO A 139 -7.94 44.43 -6.70
CA PRO A 139 -7.82 45.69 -7.43
C PRO A 139 -6.70 45.64 -8.48
N GLN A 140 -6.76 46.52 -9.47
CA GLN A 140 -5.66 46.70 -10.41
C GLN A 140 -4.49 47.44 -9.73
N PRO A 141 -3.22 47.13 -10.06
CA PRO A 141 -2.75 46.20 -11.11
C PRO A 141 -2.64 44.72 -10.69
N ILE A 142 -2.98 44.38 -9.45
CA ILE A 142 -2.77 43.04 -8.85
C ILE A 142 -3.50 41.96 -9.65
N LYS A 143 -4.75 42.22 -10.08
CA LYS A 143 -5.51 41.28 -10.92
C LYS A 143 -4.75 40.89 -12.19
N ASN A 144 -4.18 41.85 -12.92
CA ASN A 144 -3.45 41.55 -14.15
C ASN A 144 -2.14 40.82 -13.89
N LEU A 145 -1.46 41.15 -12.79
CA LEU A 145 -0.24 40.45 -12.36
C LEU A 145 -0.49 38.99 -11.98
N LEU A 146 -1.62 38.69 -11.32
CA LEU A 146 -2.01 37.33 -10.93
C LEU A 146 -2.53 36.49 -12.10
N THR A 147 -3.08 37.12 -13.14
CA THR A 147 -3.73 36.43 -14.28
C THR A 147 -2.87 36.33 -15.54
N ASN A 148 -1.56 36.62 -15.44
CA ASN A 148 -0.62 36.65 -16.58
C ASN A 148 -0.96 37.65 -17.68
N ASN A 149 -1.74 38.68 -17.36
CA ASN A 149 -2.17 39.73 -18.30
C ASN A 149 -1.31 41.00 -18.19
N HIS A 150 -0.21 40.96 -17.46
CA HIS A 150 0.74 42.07 -17.31
C HIS A 150 2.17 41.64 -17.68
N PRO A 151 2.99 42.50 -18.31
CA PRO A 151 4.39 42.16 -18.66
C PRO A 151 5.25 41.70 -17.47
N LEU A 152 4.95 42.21 -16.26
CA LEU A 152 5.64 41.84 -15.02
C LEU A 152 5.03 40.63 -14.29
N SER A 153 4.03 39.93 -14.85
CA SER A 153 3.35 38.83 -14.15
C SER A 153 4.31 37.70 -13.76
N GLY A 154 5.23 37.33 -14.66
CA GLY A 154 6.23 36.28 -14.38
C GLY A 154 7.11 36.65 -13.20
N HIS A 155 7.70 37.84 -13.21
CA HIS A 155 8.50 38.34 -12.10
C HIS A 155 7.68 38.42 -10.80
N PHE A 156 6.47 38.98 -10.86
CA PHE A 156 5.60 39.09 -9.70
C PHE A 156 5.30 37.73 -9.06
N LEU A 157 4.89 36.73 -9.84
CA LEU A 157 4.58 35.39 -9.32
C LEU A 157 5.81 34.66 -8.77
N THR A 158 6.98 34.83 -9.39
CA THR A 158 8.24 34.26 -8.89
C THR A 158 8.65 34.86 -7.55
N TYR A 159 8.45 36.17 -7.37
CA TYR A 159 8.95 36.90 -6.20
C TYR A 159 7.86 37.33 -5.22
N ILE A 160 6.61 36.86 -5.35
CA ILE A 160 5.47 37.32 -4.53
C ILE A 160 5.73 37.16 -3.02
N HIS A 161 6.48 36.14 -2.62
CA HIS A 161 6.85 35.88 -1.22
C HIS A 161 8.02 36.74 -0.72
N HIS A 162 8.77 37.41 -1.60
CA HIS A 162 9.90 38.28 -1.26
C HIS A 162 9.50 39.75 -1.04
N PHE A 163 8.27 40.15 -1.40
CA PHE A 163 7.78 41.52 -1.20
C PHE A 163 7.19 41.79 0.20
N TYR A 164 7.19 40.81 1.10
CA TYR A 164 6.61 40.89 2.45
C TYR A 164 7.65 40.97 3.59
N THR A 165 8.90 41.32 3.28
CA THR A 165 9.94 41.67 4.26
C THR A 165 10.17 43.17 4.28
#